data_AF-A7NHG4-F1
#
_entry.id   AF-A7NHG4-F1
#
_cell.length_a   1.000
_cell.length_b   1.000
_cell.length_c   1.000
_cell.angle_alpha   90.00
_cell.angle_beta   90.00
_cell.angle_gamma   90.00
#
_symmetry.space_group_name_H-M   'P 1'
#
loop_
_entity.id
_entity.type
_entity.pdbx_description
1 polymer ?
#
loop_
_entity_poly.entity_id
_entity_poly.type
_entity_poly.pdbx_seq_one_letter_code
_entity_poly.pdbx_strand_id
1 'polypeptide(L)'
;MLMILSLKEGLLRLYADTNSTMSIAMIRSTFCEASHRRVWISCLIGALSAIVLIRLHPNHIDGILVDMGWAFNAARDLWEGRDPYRHEPSMMLVPYPLTAAIVIFPWAFFPGIWGLVLLFGIGSACLAYILIRDNQYWRLIVFVSPAYFMALKSIQWSPFFMLALFLPVFAPVLLAKPTIAFPVALSIKWTPIRLIMTTLIGIIPFILIPDWFWRWIDQSRHYGGFIPILSWFGPIFLVSIFFYRNYKTRFFFLMSMTPQHLFFYDQLLLWVIPKTRQQMLILTVSSWIGFLYILMNFETLWVNEVYLLTTTYLPAFFIVLWQEPAVHKRFHAIFMILLNKHDRFAFDRTKE
;
A
#
# COMPACT_ATOMS: atom_id res chain seq x y z
N MET A 1 -13.36 -18.11 -36.46
CA MET A 1 -11.89 -18.02 -36.22
C MET A 1 -11.27 -16.75 -36.80
N LEU A 2 -11.57 -16.37 -38.05
CA LEU A 2 -11.10 -15.11 -38.67
C LEU A 2 -11.63 -13.82 -38.00
N MET A 3 -12.86 -13.85 -37.46
CA MET A 3 -13.46 -12.71 -36.73
C MET A 3 -12.81 -12.44 -35.36
N ILE A 4 -12.24 -13.47 -34.71
CA ILE A 4 -11.50 -13.34 -33.45
C ILE A 4 -10.09 -12.76 -33.70
N LEU A 5 -9.49 -13.07 -34.85
CA LEU A 5 -8.20 -12.49 -35.25
C LEU A 5 -8.35 -11.01 -35.64
N SER A 6 -9.45 -10.64 -36.32
CA SER A 6 -9.75 -9.24 -36.66
C SER A 6 -10.04 -8.36 -35.44
N LEU A 7 -10.77 -8.87 -34.45
CA LEU A 7 -10.99 -8.17 -33.17
C LEU A 7 -9.69 -7.99 -32.37
N LYS A 8 -8.77 -8.96 -32.44
CA LYS A 8 -7.45 -8.89 -31.81
C LYS A 8 -6.59 -7.82 -32.46
N GLU A 9 -6.62 -7.69 -33.78
CA GLU A 9 -5.87 -6.65 -34.50
C GLU A 9 -6.47 -5.25 -34.33
N GLY A 10 -7.80 -5.13 -34.28
CA GLY A 10 -8.49 -3.86 -33.99
C GLY A 10 -8.20 -3.33 -32.58
N LEU A 11 -8.20 -4.21 -31.58
CA LEU A 11 -7.85 -3.86 -30.20
C LEU A 11 -6.36 -3.53 -30.03
N LEU A 12 -5.48 -4.17 -30.82
CA LEU A 12 -4.04 -3.88 -30.82
C LEU A 12 -3.73 -2.51 -31.46
N ARG A 13 -4.49 -2.07 -32.48
CA ARG A 13 -4.34 -0.75 -33.10
C ARG A 13 -4.84 0.39 -32.21
N LEU A 14 -5.97 0.19 -31.50
CA LEU A 14 -6.49 1.17 -30.53
C LEU A 14 -5.57 1.39 -29.31
N TYR A 15 -4.66 0.46 -29.03
CA TYR A 15 -3.72 0.55 -27.90
C TYR A 15 -2.37 1.17 -28.27
N ALA A 16 -2.03 1.24 -29.56
CA ALA A 16 -0.74 1.73 -30.04
C ALA A 16 -0.63 3.26 -30.09
N ASP A 17 -1.77 3.97 -30.08
CA ASP A 17 -1.82 5.39 -30.47
C ASP A 17 -1.85 6.40 -29.30
N THR A 18 -1.52 5.97 -28.07
CA THR A 18 -1.43 6.89 -26.93
C THR A 18 -0.05 6.89 -26.29
N ASN A 19 0.71 7.94 -26.62
CA ASN A 19 2.07 8.24 -26.16
C ASN A 19 2.26 8.08 -24.63
N SER A 20 2.72 6.90 -24.21
CA SER A 20 3.65 6.62 -23.10
C SER A 20 3.85 5.10 -23.04
N THR A 21 4.73 4.67 -23.94
CA THR A 21 5.38 3.37 -24.10
C THR A 21 5.57 2.53 -22.83
N MET A 22 4.54 1.75 -22.50
CA MET A 22 4.76 0.39 -22.00
C MET A 22 3.95 -0.53 -22.91
N SER A 23 4.52 -0.80 -24.09
CA SER A 23 3.93 -1.68 -25.11
C SER A 23 3.66 -3.06 -24.51
N ILE A 24 2.60 -3.74 -24.97
CA ILE A 24 2.34 -5.16 -24.69
C ILE A 24 3.58 -6.02 -25.02
N ALA A 25 4.42 -5.60 -25.99
CA ALA A 25 5.71 -6.21 -26.29
C ALA A 25 6.74 -6.06 -25.16
N MET A 26 6.69 -4.96 -24.40
CA MET A 26 7.54 -4.72 -23.22
C MET A 26 7.05 -5.51 -22.01
N ILE A 27 5.73 -5.66 -21.82
CA ILE A 27 5.21 -6.61 -20.83
C ILE A 27 5.67 -8.03 -21.21
N ARG A 28 5.54 -8.43 -22.47
CA ARG A 28 6.08 -9.71 -22.97
C ARG A 28 7.57 -9.84 -22.73
N SER A 29 8.41 -8.86 -23.06
CA SER A 29 9.87 -8.96 -22.85
C SER A 29 10.29 -8.96 -21.38
N THR A 30 9.59 -8.19 -20.53
CA THR A 30 9.86 -8.14 -19.08
C THR A 30 9.53 -9.48 -18.39
N PHE A 31 8.59 -10.25 -18.93
CA PHE A 31 8.25 -11.59 -18.43
C PHE A 31 9.01 -12.73 -19.17
N CYS A 32 9.41 -12.56 -20.43
CA CYS A 32 10.11 -13.60 -21.21
C CYS A 32 11.56 -13.83 -20.78
N GLU A 33 12.23 -12.81 -20.22
CA GLU A 33 13.57 -12.95 -19.62
C GLU A 33 13.52 -12.74 -18.10
N ALA A 34 12.51 -13.35 -17.45
CA ALA A 34 12.51 -13.43 -16.00
C ALA A 34 13.73 -14.26 -15.57
N SER A 35 14.79 -13.59 -15.12
CA SER A 35 15.94 -14.27 -14.51
C SER A 35 15.42 -15.24 -13.45
N HIS A 36 15.78 -16.52 -13.54
CA HIS A 36 15.35 -17.55 -12.58
C HIS A 36 15.59 -17.09 -11.14
N ARG A 37 16.66 -16.32 -10.90
CA ARG A 37 16.97 -15.70 -9.62
C ARG A 37 15.83 -14.85 -9.06
N ARG A 38 15.16 -14.04 -9.88
CA ARG A 38 14.04 -13.18 -9.44
C ARG A 38 12.87 -14.04 -9.00
N VAL A 39 12.50 -15.03 -9.81
CA VAL A 39 11.42 -15.98 -9.49
C VAL A 39 11.72 -16.69 -8.16
N TRP A 40 12.93 -17.23 -7.99
CA TRP A 40 13.35 -17.88 -6.75
C TRP A 40 13.26 -16.98 -5.52
N ILE A 41 13.80 -15.76 -5.60
CA ILE A 41 13.75 -14.80 -4.48
C ILE A 41 12.30 -14.45 -4.12
N SER A 42 11.46 -14.21 -5.13
CA SER A 42 10.05 -13.90 -4.93
C SER A 42 9.27 -15.05 -4.31
N CYS A 43 9.45 -16.27 -4.81
CA CYS A 43 8.85 -17.47 -4.26
C CYS A 43 9.31 -17.71 -2.82
N LEU A 44 10.60 -17.51 -2.51
CA LEU A 44 11.13 -17.63 -1.16
C LEU A 44 10.48 -16.62 -0.21
N ILE A 45 10.36 -15.35 -0.62
CA ILE A 45 9.68 -14.32 0.19
C ILE A 45 8.22 -14.71 0.43
N GLY A 46 7.50 -15.14 -0.61
CA GLY A 46 6.11 -15.58 -0.46
C GLY A 46 5.96 -16.76 0.51
N ALA A 47 6.83 -17.76 0.39
CA ALA A 47 6.84 -18.93 1.27
C ALA A 47 7.17 -18.54 2.72
N LEU A 48 8.17 -17.68 2.94
CA LEU A 48 8.52 -17.19 4.27
C LEU A 48 7.37 -16.38 4.89
N SER A 49 6.72 -15.51 4.13
CA SER A 49 5.53 -14.77 4.60
C SER A 49 4.41 -15.72 5.00
N ALA A 50 4.12 -16.75 4.20
CA ALA A 50 3.11 -17.76 4.54
C ALA A 50 3.48 -18.53 5.83
N ILE A 51 4.74 -18.96 5.97
CA ILE A 51 5.22 -19.65 7.18
C ILE A 51 5.09 -18.77 8.41
N VAL A 52 5.52 -17.50 8.32
CA VAL A 52 5.39 -16.55 9.44
C VAL A 52 3.93 -16.34 9.80
N LEU A 53 3.03 -16.22 8.82
CA LEU A 53 1.59 -16.07 9.07
C LEU A 53 1.02 -17.28 9.82
N ILE A 54 1.35 -18.51 9.39
CA ILE A 54 0.95 -19.75 10.08
C ILE A 54 1.45 -19.74 11.54
N ARG A 55 2.69 -19.30 11.77
CA ARG A 55 3.29 -19.23 13.11
C ARG A 55 2.66 -18.16 14.00
N LEU A 56 2.23 -17.04 13.44
CA LEU A 56 1.55 -15.98 14.18
C LEU A 56 0.10 -16.34 14.53
N HIS A 57 -0.50 -17.29 13.80
CA HIS A 57 -1.90 -17.71 13.97
C HIS A 57 -2.02 -19.24 14.13
N PRO A 58 -1.41 -19.86 15.15
CA PRO A 58 -1.29 -21.33 15.27
C PRO A 58 -2.64 -22.01 15.54
N ASN A 59 -3.57 -21.32 16.21
CA ASN A 59 -4.88 -21.86 16.55
C ASN A 59 -5.86 -21.52 15.43
N HIS A 60 -5.75 -22.16 14.26
CA HIS A 60 -6.46 -21.93 12.98
C HIS A 60 -8.01 -21.89 13.01
N ILE A 61 -8.61 -21.22 14.00
CA ILE A 61 -10.02 -21.30 14.30
C ILE A 61 -10.75 -20.40 13.32
N ASP A 62 -11.67 -21.03 12.58
CA ASP A 62 -12.75 -20.35 11.88
C ASP A 62 -13.35 -19.29 12.81
N GLY A 63 -13.12 -18.01 12.52
CA GLY A 63 -13.48 -16.91 13.41
C GLY A 63 -12.32 -16.06 13.95
N ILE A 64 -11.07 -16.25 13.52
CA ILE A 64 -10.05 -15.21 13.75
C ILE A 64 -10.43 -13.96 12.96
N LEU A 65 -10.90 -12.96 13.70
CA LEU A 65 -11.29 -11.65 13.25
C LEU A 65 -10.07 -10.74 13.07
N VAL A 66 -9.15 -11.16 12.21
CA VAL A 66 -8.10 -10.29 11.64
C VAL A 66 -8.70 -9.47 10.49
N ASP A 67 -7.96 -8.51 9.96
CA ASP A 67 -8.51 -7.47 9.08
C ASP A 67 -9.19 -8.05 7.82
N MET A 68 -8.49 -8.87 7.04
CA MET A 68 -9.10 -9.65 5.95
C MET A 68 -10.00 -10.80 6.44
N GLY A 69 -9.90 -11.19 7.70
CA GLY A 69 -10.69 -12.25 8.32
C GLY A 69 -12.20 -11.94 8.28
N TRP A 70 -12.59 -10.68 8.47
CA TRP A 70 -14.00 -10.28 8.29
C TRP A 70 -14.49 -10.58 6.87
N ALA A 71 -13.75 -10.11 5.85
CA ALA A 71 -14.13 -10.29 4.45
C ALA A 71 -14.17 -11.77 4.04
N PHE A 72 -13.28 -12.57 4.62
CA PHE A 72 -13.23 -14.00 4.43
C PHE A 72 -14.46 -14.72 5.03
N ASN A 73 -14.85 -14.35 6.26
CA ASN A 73 -16.07 -14.88 6.90
C ASN A 73 -17.34 -14.43 6.17
N ALA A 74 -17.42 -13.16 5.77
CA ALA A 74 -18.53 -12.65 4.97
C ALA A 74 -18.65 -13.37 3.62
N ALA A 75 -17.52 -13.70 2.99
CA ALA A 75 -17.52 -14.50 1.75
C ALA A 75 -18.06 -15.93 1.96
N ARG A 76 -17.72 -16.56 3.10
CA ARG A 76 -18.28 -17.88 3.47
C ARG A 76 -19.77 -17.80 3.82
N ASP A 77 -20.19 -16.78 4.55
CA ASP A 77 -21.59 -16.55 4.84
C ASP A 77 -22.40 -16.38 3.54
N LEU A 78 -21.90 -15.59 2.58
CA LEU A 78 -22.49 -15.51 1.24
C LEU A 78 -22.59 -16.87 0.55
N TRP A 79 -21.52 -17.68 0.59
CA TRP A 79 -21.50 -19.01 -0.02
C TRP A 79 -22.53 -19.96 0.59
N GLU A 80 -22.73 -19.87 1.90
CA GLU A 80 -23.67 -20.72 2.65
C GLU A 80 -25.09 -20.14 2.70
N GLY A 81 -25.37 -19.08 1.94
CA GLY A 81 -26.69 -18.43 1.89
C GLY A 81 -27.08 -17.72 3.19
N ARG A 82 -26.09 -17.41 4.04
CA ARG A 82 -26.27 -16.65 5.28
C ARG A 82 -26.01 -15.17 5.03
N ASP A 83 -26.53 -14.36 5.93
CA ASP A 83 -26.32 -12.93 5.91
C ASP A 83 -24.85 -12.57 6.25
N PRO A 84 -24.08 -11.94 5.34
CA PRO A 84 -22.68 -11.58 5.59
C PRO A 84 -22.48 -10.49 6.64
N TYR A 85 -23.53 -9.75 7.00
CA TYR A 85 -23.50 -8.67 7.99
C TYR A 85 -24.06 -9.09 9.36
N ARG A 86 -24.27 -10.39 9.58
CA ARG A 86 -24.81 -10.95 10.83
C ARG A 86 -23.90 -10.83 12.06
N HIS A 87 -22.62 -10.49 11.86
CA HIS A 87 -21.65 -10.38 12.95
C HIS A 87 -21.73 -9.00 13.57
N GLU A 88 -21.83 -8.96 14.91
CA GLU A 88 -21.87 -7.71 15.66
C GLU A 88 -20.56 -6.91 15.50
N PRO A 89 -20.62 -5.65 15.03
CA PRO A 89 -19.43 -4.81 14.90
C PRO A 89 -18.75 -4.60 16.26
N SER A 90 -17.43 -4.58 16.27
CA SER A 90 -16.66 -4.20 17.47
C SER A 90 -15.40 -3.44 17.07
N MET A 91 -14.69 -2.87 18.05
CA MET A 91 -13.40 -2.21 17.78
C MET A 91 -12.36 -3.16 17.14
N MET A 92 -12.50 -4.47 17.38
CA MET A 92 -11.65 -5.51 16.82
C MET A 92 -12.28 -6.17 15.58
N LEU A 93 -13.55 -5.86 15.29
CA LEU A 93 -14.32 -6.39 14.18
C LEU A 93 -14.98 -5.23 13.42
N VAL A 94 -14.18 -4.53 12.63
CA VAL A 94 -14.70 -3.50 11.73
C VAL A 94 -15.27 -4.19 10.50
N PRO A 95 -16.56 -4.02 10.20
CA PRO A 95 -17.16 -4.61 9.03
C PRO A 95 -16.68 -3.92 7.75
N TYR A 96 -16.32 -4.76 6.79
CA TYR A 96 -15.89 -4.31 5.48
C TYR A 96 -17.10 -4.15 4.54
N PRO A 97 -16.97 -3.34 3.47
CA PRO A 97 -17.97 -3.34 2.41
C PRO A 97 -18.07 -4.73 1.76
N LEU A 98 -19.24 -5.08 1.24
CA LEU A 98 -19.49 -6.41 0.66
C LEU A 98 -18.58 -6.70 -0.54
N THR A 99 -18.11 -5.66 -1.24
CA THR A 99 -17.06 -5.73 -2.25
C THR A 99 -15.79 -6.43 -1.75
N ALA A 100 -15.40 -6.27 -0.48
CA ALA A 100 -14.24 -6.95 0.10
C ALA A 100 -14.45 -8.48 0.15
N ALA A 101 -15.65 -8.92 0.51
CA ALA A 101 -16.01 -10.33 0.51
C ALA A 101 -15.95 -10.91 -0.91
N ILE A 102 -16.44 -10.18 -1.92
CA ILE A 102 -16.37 -10.60 -3.33
C ILE A 102 -14.92 -10.73 -3.82
N VAL A 103 -14.04 -9.79 -3.45
CA VAL A 103 -12.61 -9.84 -3.81
C VAL A 103 -11.93 -11.07 -3.20
N ILE A 104 -12.26 -11.43 -1.96
CA ILE A 104 -11.66 -12.58 -1.27
C ILE A 104 -12.37 -13.91 -1.57
N PHE A 105 -13.57 -13.88 -2.17
CA PHE A 105 -14.42 -15.05 -2.38
C PHE A 105 -13.73 -16.29 -2.94
N PRO A 106 -12.84 -16.21 -3.96
CA PRO A 106 -12.14 -17.40 -4.47
C PRO A 106 -11.25 -18.10 -3.43
N TRP A 107 -10.81 -17.38 -2.41
CA TRP A 107 -9.96 -17.90 -1.34
C TRP A 107 -10.78 -18.48 -0.19
N ALA A 108 -12.04 -18.07 -0.05
CA ALA A 108 -12.95 -18.52 1.00
C ALA A 108 -13.31 -20.02 0.91
N PHE A 109 -13.10 -20.64 -0.27
CA PHE A 109 -13.28 -22.07 -0.50
C PHE A 109 -12.27 -22.97 0.22
N PHE A 110 -11.12 -22.43 0.62
CA PHE A 110 -10.15 -23.20 1.38
C PHE A 110 -10.57 -23.30 2.85
N PRO A 111 -10.35 -24.45 3.52
CA PRO A 111 -10.72 -24.63 4.92
C PRO A 111 -9.85 -23.78 5.85
N GLY A 112 -10.41 -23.36 6.99
CA GLY A 112 -9.70 -22.57 7.99
C GLY A 112 -9.05 -21.30 7.42
N ILE A 113 -7.84 -21.00 7.89
CA ILE A 113 -7.05 -19.82 7.48
C ILE A 113 -6.26 -20.02 6.18
N TRP A 114 -6.26 -21.23 5.59
CA TRP A 114 -5.38 -21.56 4.46
C TRP A 114 -5.58 -20.69 3.23
N GLY A 115 -6.83 -20.27 2.96
CA GLY A 115 -7.12 -19.34 1.87
C GLY A 115 -6.40 -18.00 2.04
N LEU A 116 -6.39 -17.45 3.26
CA LEU A 116 -5.68 -16.22 3.60
C LEU A 116 -4.15 -16.41 3.60
N VAL A 117 -3.65 -17.55 4.12
CA VAL A 117 -2.21 -17.89 4.08
C VAL A 117 -1.70 -17.90 2.63
N LEU A 118 -2.42 -18.59 1.73
CA LEU A 118 -2.07 -18.69 0.32
C LEU A 118 -2.18 -17.34 -0.38
N LEU A 119 -3.29 -16.62 -0.18
CA LEU A 119 -3.48 -15.27 -0.72
C LEU A 119 -2.34 -14.34 -0.32
N PHE A 120 -1.98 -14.32 0.96
CA PHE A 120 -0.93 -13.44 1.47
C PHE A 120 0.47 -13.85 1.02
N GLY A 121 0.77 -15.16 1.00
CA GLY A 121 2.04 -15.68 0.49
C GLY A 121 2.23 -15.38 -0.99
N ILE A 122 1.21 -15.65 -1.82
CA ILE A 122 1.21 -15.36 -3.26
C ILE A 122 1.28 -13.84 -3.50
N GLY A 123 0.49 -13.05 -2.77
CA GLY A 123 0.56 -11.58 -2.85
C GLY A 123 1.95 -11.05 -2.53
N SER A 124 2.61 -11.62 -1.52
CA SER A 124 3.98 -11.25 -1.13
C SER A 124 5.02 -11.64 -2.17
N ALA A 125 4.89 -12.82 -2.78
CA ALA A 125 5.74 -13.24 -3.90
C ALA A 125 5.57 -12.30 -5.11
N CYS A 126 4.33 -12.01 -5.49
CA CYS A 126 4.01 -11.06 -6.56
C CYS A 126 4.59 -9.67 -6.28
N LEU A 127 4.47 -9.18 -5.04
CA LEU A 127 5.00 -7.88 -4.66
C LEU A 127 6.52 -7.85 -4.74
N ALA A 128 7.19 -8.90 -4.23
CA ALA A 128 8.63 -9.03 -4.31
C ALA A 128 9.11 -9.05 -5.76
N TYR A 129 8.45 -9.83 -6.61
CA TYR A 129 8.77 -9.97 -8.03
C TYR A 129 8.71 -8.62 -8.75
N ILE A 130 7.63 -7.86 -8.51
CA ILE A 130 7.44 -6.54 -9.11
C ILE A 130 8.45 -5.53 -8.58
N LEU A 131 8.79 -5.56 -7.29
CA LEU A 131 9.75 -4.62 -6.71
C LEU A 131 11.18 -4.83 -7.26
N ILE A 132 11.56 -6.05 -7.61
CA ILE A 132 12.91 -6.36 -8.16
C ILE A 132 12.97 -6.42 -9.68
N ARG A 133 11.87 -6.10 -10.39
CA ARG A 133 11.79 -6.17 -11.86
C ARG A 133 12.83 -5.30 -12.59
N ASP A 134 13.29 -4.24 -11.92
CA ASP A 134 14.30 -3.30 -12.44
C ASP A 134 15.71 -3.60 -11.89
N ASN A 135 15.97 -4.82 -11.38
CA ASN A 135 17.22 -5.22 -10.68
C ASN A 135 17.54 -4.41 -9.40
N GLN A 136 16.56 -3.70 -8.86
CA GLN A 136 16.71 -2.87 -7.65
C GLN A 136 16.40 -3.67 -6.37
N TYR A 137 17.25 -4.66 -6.06
CA TYR A 137 17.05 -5.58 -4.92
C TYR A 137 16.92 -4.88 -3.55
N TRP A 138 17.46 -3.66 -3.41
CA TRP A 138 17.29 -2.87 -2.17
C TRP A 138 15.83 -2.57 -1.85
N ARG A 139 14.91 -2.63 -2.83
CA ARG A 139 13.47 -2.45 -2.58
C ARG A 139 12.86 -3.56 -1.72
N LEU A 140 13.52 -4.72 -1.62
CA LEU A 140 13.11 -5.81 -0.74
C LEU A 140 13.19 -5.45 0.75
N ILE A 141 13.86 -4.34 1.11
CA ILE A 141 13.85 -3.79 2.47
C ILE A 141 12.41 -3.53 2.96
N VAL A 142 11.45 -3.33 2.06
CA VAL A 142 10.03 -3.21 2.43
C VAL A 142 9.51 -4.41 3.24
N PHE A 143 9.99 -5.63 2.95
CA PHE A 143 9.54 -6.86 3.61
C PHE A 143 10.05 -6.99 5.06
N VAL A 144 11.07 -6.22 5.42
CA VAL A 144 11.58 -6.13 6.79
C VAL A 144 11.15 -4.84 7.49
N SER A 145 10.23 -4.06 6.91
CA SER A 145 9.66 -2.90 7.57
C SER A 145 8.65 -3.30 8.67
N PRO A 146 8.47 -2.48 9.72
CA PRO A 146 7.42 -2.73 10.71
C PRO A 146 6.03 -2.63 10.07
N ALA A 147 5.85 -1.78 9.07
CA ALA A 147 4.59 -1.66 8.33
C ALA A 147 4.21 -2.96 7.60
N TYR A 148 5.17 -3.60 6.90
CA TYR A 148 4.91 -4.89 6.26
C TYR A 148 4.74 -6.01 7.29
N PHE A 149 5.56 -6.04 8.34
CA PHE A 149 5.41 -7.01 9.42
C PHE A 149 4.01 -6.93 10.07
N MET A 150 3.53 -5.73 10.36
CA MET A 150 2.19 -5.52 10.89
C MET A 150 1.10 -5.85 9.86
N ALA A 151 1.34 -5.56 8.58
CA ALA A 151 0.41 -5.98 7.53
C ALA A 151 0.28 -7.50 7.46
N LEU A 152 1.40 -8.22 7.60
CA LEU A 152 1.43 -9.68 7.65
C LEU A 152 0.74 -10.23 8.90
N LYS A 153 1.07 -9.69 10.08
CA LYS A 153 0.49 -10.08 11.36
C LYS A 153 -1.03 -9.91 11.37
N SER A 154 -1.53 -8.80 10.84
CA SER A 154 -2.96 -8.46 10.84
C SER A 154 -3.70 -8.89 9.57
N ILE A 155 -3.04 -9.60 8.65
CA ILE A 155 -3.57 -10.02 7.33
C ILE A 155 -4.26 -8.83 6.64
N GLN A 156 -3.49 -7.77 6.37
CA GLN A 156 -3.97 -6.48 5.91
C GLN A 156 -3.97 -6.33 4.39
N TRP A 157 -4.80 -5.39 3.92
CA TRP A 157 -4.95 -5.07 2.49
C TRP A 157 -3.79 -4.27 1.88
N SER A 158 -2.97 -3.59 2.69
CA SER A 158 -1.96 -2.65 2.21
C SER A 158 -0.91 -3.23 1.23
N PRO A 159 -0.43 -4.49 1.34
CA PRO A 159 0.47 -5.06 0.32
C PRO A 159 -0.22 -5.21 -1.04
N PHE A 160 -1.52 -5.50 -1.06
CA PHE A 160 -2.30 -5.65 -2.29
C PHE A 160 -2.66 -4.29 -2.91
N PHE A 161 -2.87 -3.26 -2.09
CA PHE A 161 -2.94 -1.88 -2.57
C PHE A 161 -1.61 -1.43 -3.20
N MET A 162 -0.49 -1.84 -2.60
CA MET A 162 0.83 -1.59 -3.19
C MET A 162 0.97 -2.31 -4.54
N LEU A 163 0.49 -3.56 -4.65
CA LEU A 163 0.44 -4.28 -5.93
C LEU A 163 -0.43 -3.58 -6.98
N ALA A 164 -1.58 -3.02 -6.58
CA ALA A 164 -2.49 -2.33 -7.49
C ALA A 164 -1.84 -1.10 -8.16
N LEU A 165 -0.84 -0.48 -7.53
CA LEU A 165 -0.03 0.58 -8.16
C LEU A 165 0.72 0.10 -9.40
N PHE A 166 1.08 -1.18 -9.46
CA PHE A 166 1.94 -1.73 -10.50
C PHE A 166 1.20 -2.66 -11.48
N LEU A 167 0.19 -3.38 -11.00
CA LEU A 167 -0.47 -4.45 -11.75
C LEU A 167 -1.97 -4.16 -11.93
N PRO A 168 -2.47 -4.08 -13.18
CA PRO A 168 -3.88 -3.85 -13.47
C PRO A 168 -4.85 -4.85 -12.83
N VAL A 169 -4.45 -6.13 -12.74
CA VAL A 169 -5.27 -7.22 -12.21
C VAL A 169 -5.66 -7.02 -10.74
N PHE A 170 -4.90 -6.22 -9.98
CA PHE A 170 -5.16 -5.92 -8.58
C PHE A 170 -6.04 -4.66 -8.39
N ALA A 171 -6.48 -3.98 -9.45
CA ALA A 171 -7.35 -2.81 -9.33
C ALA A 171 -8.69 -3.07 -8.60
N PRO A 172 -9.35 -4.24 -8.72
CA PRO A 172 -10.58 -4.51 -7.97
C PRO A 172 -10.39 -4.53 -6.45
N VAL A 173 -9.17 -4.82 -5.97
CA VAL A 173 -8.86 -4.81 -4.54
C VAL A 173 -9.13 -3.43 -3.93
N LEU A 174 -9.03 -2.35 -4.71
CA LEU A 174 -9.32 -0.99 -4.26
C LEU A 174 -10.74 -0.80 -3.70
N LEU A 175 -11.68 -1.66 -4.07
CA LEU A 175 -13.04 -1.64 -3.54
C LEU A 175 -13.15 -2.28 -2.15
N ALA A 176 -12.15 -3.05 -1.73
CA ALA A 176 -12.21 -3.76 -0.46
C ALA A 176 -12.08 -2.80 0.73
N LYS A 177 -11.17 -1.82 0.69
CA LYS A 177 -10.98 -0.83 1.78
C LYS A 177 -10.91 0.58 1.20
N PRO A 178 -12.06 1.20 0.86
CA PRO A 178 -12.08 2.46 0.10
C PRO A 178 -11.28 3.59 0.74
N THR A 179 -11.23 3.66 2.08
CA THR A 179 -10.52 4.71 2.84
C THR A 179 -9.04 4.79 2.49
N ILE A 180 -8.30 3.70 2.65
CA ILE A 180 -6.86 3.64 2.36
C ILE A 180 -6.56 3.31 0.89
N ALA A 181 -7.53 2.77 0.15
CA ALA A 181 -7.40 2.56 -1.29
C ALA A 181 -7.52 3.86 -2.10
N PHE A 182 -8.17 4.88 -1.55
CA PHE A 182 -8.41 6.16 -2.23
C PHE A 182 -7.13 6.84 -2.77
N PRO A 183 -6.02 6.96 -2.00
CA PRO A 183 -4.76 7.53 -2.50
C PRO A 183 -4.18 6.73 -3.66
N VAL A 184 -4.35 5.40 -3.63
CA VAL A 184 -3.91 4.49 -4.69
C VAL A 184 -4.77 4.68 -5.93
N ALA A 185 -6.10 4.71 -5.80
CA ALA A 185 -7.05 4.92 -6.88
C ALA A 185 -6.81 6.23 -7.64
N LEU A 186 -6.50 7.32 -6.92
CA LEU A 186 -6.17 8.62 -7.52
C LEU A 186 -4.75 8.69 -8.12
N SER A 187 -3.91 7.69 -7.83
CA SER A 187 -2.52 7.67 -8.25
C SER A 187 -2.22 6.61 -9.31
N ILE A 188 -3.20 5.81 -9.71
CA ILE A 188 -3.04 4.89 -10.84
C ILE A 188 -3.59 5.50 -12.13
N LYS A 189 -3.07 5.03 -13.26
CA LYS A 189 -3.70 5.27 -14.56
C LYS A 189 -4.84 4.27 -14.74
N TRP A 190 -6.07 4.77 -14.88
CA TRP A 190 -7.24 3.94 -15.14
C TRP A 190 -7.28 3.51 -16.61
N THR A 191 -6.74 2.32 -16.89
CA THR A 191 -6.85 1.64 -18.18
C THR A 191 -8.21 0.95 -18.31
N PRO A 192 -8.72 0.67 -19.53
CA PRO A 192 -9.98 -0.05 -19.74
C PRO A 192 -10.07 -1.37 -18.95
N ILE A 193 -8.99 -2.15 -18.87
CA ILE A 193 -8.97 -3.41 -18.11
C ILE A 193 -9.24 -3.17 -16.62
N ARG A 194 -8.57 -2.17 -16.02
CA ARG A 194 -8.79 -1.80 -14.60
C ARG A 194 -10.24 -1.38 -14.37
N LEU A 195 -10.78 -0.53 -15.25
CA LEU A 195 -12.16 -0.08 -15.16
C LEU A 195 -13.13 -1.26 -15.26
N ILE A 196 -13.00 -2.12 -16.27
CA ILE A 196 -13.86 -3.28 -16.45
C ILE A 196 -13.81 -4.20 -15.22
N MET A 197 -12.62 -4.60 -14.78
CA MET A 197 -12.47 -5.51 -13.64
C MET A 197 -13.04 -4.90 -12.35
N THR A 198 -12.72 -3.64 -12.06
CA THR A 198 -13.22 -2.96 -10.86
C THR A 198 -14.74 -2.78 -10.92
N THR A 199 -15.29 -2.36 -12.07
CA THR A 199 -16.75 -2.20 -12.25
C THR A 199 -17.48 -3.53 -12.09
N LEU A 200 -16.97 -4.63 -12.69
CA LEU A 200 -17.58 -5.95 -12.54
C LEU A 200 -17.65 -6.37 -11.08
N ILE A 201 -16.55 -6.25 -10.33
CA ILE A 201 -16.52 -6.58 -8.91
C ILE A 201 -17.39 -5.62 -8.07
N GLY A 202 -17.50 -4.36 -8.46
CA GLY A 202 -18.33 -3.36 -7.77
C GLY A 202 -19.83 -3.56 -7.96
N ILE A 203 -20.27 -4.13 -9.08
CA ILE A 203 -21.69 -4.37 -9.38
C ILE A 203 -22.21 -5.63 -8.68
N ILE A 204 -21.40 -6.68 -8.57
CA ILE A 204 -21.81 -7.98 -7.98
C ILE A 204 -22.52 -7.82 -6.61
N PRO A 205 -21.98 -7.06 -5.64
CA PRO A 205 -22.63 -6.82 -4.36
C PRO A 205 -24.07 -6.30 -4.46
N PHE A 206 -24.35 -5.38 -5.39
CA PHE A 206 -25.69 -4.82 -5.57
C PHE A 206 -26.68 -5.81 -6.19
N ILE A 207 -26.19 -6.81 -6.92
CA ILE A 207 -27.03 -7.89 -7.45
C ILE A 207 -27.38 -8.88 -6.33
N LEU A 208 -26.41 -9.20 -5.47
CA LEU A 208 -26.59 -10.20 -4.41
C LEU A 208 -27.39 -9.66 -3.22
N ILE A 209 -27.06 -8.46 -2.74
CA ILE A 209 -27.65 -7.84 -1.55
C ILE A 209 -27.83 -6.34 -1.85
N PRO A 210 -28.92 -5.90 -2.49
CA PRO A 210 -29.06 -4.53 -3.00
C PRO A 210 -28.87 -3.41 -1.97
N ASP A 211 -29.17 -3.68 -0.70
CA ASP A 211 -29.08 -2.75 0.42
C ASP A 211 -27.75 -2.80 1.19
N TRP A 212 -26.77 -3.61 0.74
CA TRP A 212 -25.49 -3.84 1.42
C TRP A 212 -24.76 -2.55 1.82
N PHE A 213 -24.83 -1.53 0.97
CA PHE A 213 -24.11 -0.27 1.17
C PHE A 213 -24.60 0.45 2.42
N TRP A 214 -25.91 0.50 2.65
CA TRP A 214 -26.49 1.15 3.82
C TRP A 214 -26.18 0.37 5.10
N ARG A 215 -26.26 -0.96 5.02
CA ARG A 215 -25.91 -1.88 6.12
C ARG A 215 -24.46 -1.71 6.55
N TRP A 216 -23.55 -1.61 5.58
CA TRP A 216 -22.14 -1.36 5.85
C TRP A 216 -21.89 0.00 6.50
N ILE A 217 -22.51 1.08 5.99
CA ILE A 217 -22.37 2.41 6.58
C ILE A 217 -22.81 2.42 8.05
N ASP A 218 -23.95 1.81 8.37
CA ASP A 218 -24.46 1.77 9.74
C ASP A 218 -23.51 1.06 10.70
N GLN A 219 -22.82 0.03 10.24
CA GLN A 219 -21.87 -0.70 11.06
C GLN A 219 -20.46 -0.04 11.11
N SER A 220 -20.16 0.92 10.23
CA SER A 220 -18.85 1.60 10.15
C SER A 220 -18.65 2.72 11.18
N ARG A 221 -19.69 3.08 11.95
CA ARG A 221 -19.68 4.24 12.87
C ARG A 221 -18.61 4.18 13.96
N HIS A 222 -18.13 2.98 14.31
CA HIS A 222 -17.12 2.76 15.34
C HIS A 222 -15.69 2.67 14.78
N TYR A 223 -15.46 3.02 13.51
CA TYR A 223 -14.13 2.99 12.91
C TYR A 223 -13.18 3.97 13.61
N GLY A 224 -12.17 3.43 14.31
CA GLY A 224 -11.11 4.20 14.95
C GLY A 224 -9.94 4.46 14.00
N GLY A 225 -9.57 5.72 13.82
CA GLY A 225 -8.41 6.11 13.04
C GLY A 225 -8.09 7.59 13.20
N PHE A 226 -7.05 8.05 12.51
CA PHE A 226 -6.67 9.46 12.48
C PHE A 226 -6.41 9.89 11.04
N ILE A 227 -6.52 11.20 10.79
CA ILE A 227 -6.14 11.79 9.51
C ILE A 227 -4.82 12.52 9.74
N PRO A 228 -3.69 12.07 9.15
CA PRO A 228 -2.37 12.61 9.47
C PRO A 228 -2.27 14.13 9.39
N ILE A 229 -2.92 14.75 8.41
CA ILE A 229 -2.88 16.21 8.21
C ILE A 229 -3.65 17.01 9.27
N LEU A 230 -4.61 16.39 9.96
CA LEU A 230 -5.41 17.00 11.01
C LEU A 230 -4.81 16.79 12.41
N SER A 231 -3.76 15.99 12.53
CA SER A 231 -3.04 15.75 13.77
C SER A 231 -2.04 16.86 14.09
N TRP A 232 -1.42 16.83 15.27
CA TRP A 232 -0.55 17.92 15.77
C TRP A 232 0.56 18.36 14.81
N PHE A 233 1.29 17.41 14.21
CA PHE A 233 2.30 17.70 13.19
C PHE A 233 1.75 17.75 11.76
N GLY A 234 0.48 17.41 11.58
CA GLY A 234 -0.18 17.24 10.30
C GLY A 234 -0.11 18.44 9.35
N PRO A 235 -0.37 19.68 9.82
CA PRO A 235 -0.37 20.85 8.95
C PRO A 235 0.94 21.07 8.19
N ILE A 236 2.09 20.62 8.70
CA ILE A 236 3.37 20.74 7.96
C ILE A 236 3.34 19.94 6.65
N PHE A 237 2.57 18.85 6.59
CA PHE A 237 2.44 18.02 5.40
C PHE A 237 1.70 18.74 4.27
N LEU A 238 0.95 19.82 4.54
CA LEU A 238 0.36 20.66 3.49
C LEU A 238 1.42 21.24 2.55
N VAL A 239 2.66 21.42 3.00
CA VAL A 239 3.76 21.89 2.15
C VAL A 239 3.99 20.98 0.94
N SER A 240 3.63 19.70 1.02
CA SER A 240 3.69 18.78 -0.12
C SER A 240 2.82 19.21 -1.30
N ILE A 241 1.76 20.01 -1.09
CA ILE A 241 0.88 20.49 -2.16
C ILE A 241 1.63 21.39 -3.16
N PHE A 242 2.63 22.14 -2.70
CA PHE A 242 3.43 23.03 -3.56
C PHE A 242 4.28 22.24 -4.58
N PHE A 243 4.44 20.95 -4.37
CA PHE A 243 5.20 20.04 -5.22
C PHE A 243 4.30 18.98 -5.88
N TYR A 244 3.01 19.26 -6.07
CA TYR A 244 2.00 18.31 -6.60
C TYR A 244 2.35 17.70 -7.96
N ARG A 245 3.23 18.34 -8.75
CA ARG A 245 3.68 17.82 -10.05
C ARG A 245 4.50 16.55 -9.92
N ASN A 246 5.19 16.35 -8.79
CA ASN A 246 5.89 15.11 -8.52
C ASN A 246 4.90 14.05 -8.01
N TYR A 247 4.82 12.95 -8.74
CA TYR A 247 3.94 11.82 -8.42
C TYR A 247 4.07 11.32 -6.97
N LYS A 248 5.31 11.18 -6.46
CA LYS A 248 5.55 10.67 -5.09
C LYS A 248 5.07 11.67 -4.03
N THR A 249 5.24 12.95 -4.31
CA THR A 249 4.81 14.05 -3.45
C THR A 249 3.29 14.13 -3.38
N ARG A 250 2.61 14.02 -4.53
CA ARG A 250 1.16 13.90 -4.60
C ARG A 250 0.65 12.66 -3.87
N PHE A 251 1.32 11.52 -4.05
CA PHE A 251 0.95 10.29 -3.35
C PHE A 251 1.07 10.44 -1.83
N PHE A 252 2.17 11.02 -1.35
CA PHE A 252 2.34 11.34 0.07
C PHE A 252 1.23 12.26 0.59
N PHE A 253 0.91 13.32 -0.15
CA PHE A 253 -0.17 14.24 0.22
C PHE A 253 -1.51 13.51 0.38
N LEU A 254 -1.88 12.68 -0.60
CA LEU A 254 -3.11 11.88 -0.55
C LEU A 254 -3.12 10.90 0.63
N MET A 255 -1.98 10.26 0.93
CA MET A 255 -1.83 9.44 2.13
C MET A 255 -1.99 10.27 3.41
N SER A 256 -1.53 11.52 3.44
CA SER A 256 -1.69 12.38 4.62
C SER A 256 -3.12 12.87 4.87
N MET A 257 -3.96 12.88 3.83
CA MET A 257 -5.36 13.32 3.89
C MET A 257 -6.36 12.20 4.16
N THR A 258 -5.92 10.94 4.14
CA THR A 258 -6.82 9.79 4.28
C THR A 258 -6.85 9.27 5.71
N PRO A 259 -8.01 8.81 6.21
CA PRO A 259 -8.10 8.17 7.51
C PRO A 259 -7.27 6.88 7.56
N GLN A 260 -6.46 6.71 8.60
CA GLN A 260 -5.58 5.56 8.79
C GLN A 260 -5.60 5.03 10.21
N HIS A 261 -5.23 3.77 10.36
CA HIS A 261 -5.01 3.14 11.65
C HIS A 261 -3.61 3.40 12.21
N LEU A 262 -3.51 3.28 13.54
CA LEU A 262 -2.30 3.45 14.34
C LEU A 262 -1.37 2.21 14.30
N PHE A 263 -1.81 1.11 13.70
CA PHE A 263 -1.13 -0.20 13.72
C PHE A 263 0.00 -0.36 12.68
N PHE A 264 0.54 0.75 12.14
CA PHE A 264 1.65 0.78 11.17
C PHE A 264 1.37 0.15 9.79
N TYR A 265 0.36 -0.70 9.63
CA TYR A 265 0.14 -1.45 8.40
C TYR A 265 -0.37 -0.59 7.23
N ASP A 266 -1.16 0.47 7.50
CA ASP A 266 -1.70 1.34 6.45
C ASP A 266 -0.58 2.16 5.80
N GLN A 267 0.46 2.46 6.59
CA GLN A 267 1.61 3.25 6.19
C GLN A 267 2.56 2.50 5.26
N LEU A 268 2.38 1.19 5.05
CA LEU A 268 3.18 0.40 4.11
C LEU A 268 3.28 1.06 2.72
N LEU A 269 2.21 1.72 2.28
CA LEU A 269 2.19 2.43 1.00
C LEU A 269 3.23 3.55 0.91
N LEU A 270 3.68 4.14 2.03
CA LEU A 270 4.75 5.14 2.04
C LEU A 270 6.10 4.58 1.58
N TRP A 271 6.31 3.26 1.62
CA TRP A 271 7.53 2.60 1.08
C TRP A 271 7.61 2.64 -0.46
N VAL A 272 6.58 3.17 -1.13
CA VAL A 272 6.64 3.51 -2.55
C VAL A 272 7.45 4.80 -2.78
N ILE A 273 7.62 5.66 -1.78
CA ILE A 273 8.24 6.98 -1.90
C ILE A 273 9.76 6.93 -2.13
N PRO A 274 10.57 6.13 -1.40
CA PRO A 274 12.02 6.09 -1.57
C PRO A 274 12.46 5.77 -3.01
N LYS A 275 13.42 6.55 -3.52
CA LYS A 275 14.06 6.34 -4.84
C LYS A 275 15.44 5.67 -4.74
N THR A 276 16.04 5.65 -3.55
CA THR A 276 17.38 5.10 -3.30
C THR A 276 17.39 4.15 -2.10
N ARG A 277 18.43 3.31 -2.02
CA ARG A 277 18.66 2.43 -0.86
C ARG A 277 18.74 3.20 0.45
N GLN A 278 19.40 4.35 0.46
CA GLN A 278 19.54 5.19 1.66
C GLN A 278 18.18 5.71 2.14
N GLN A 279 17.36 6.24 1.23
CA GLN A 279 16.02 6.70 1.57
C GLN A 279 15.14 5.56 2.11
N MET A 280 15.25 4.36 1.52
CA MET A 280 14.51 3.18 1.98
C MET A 280 14.94 2.74 3.38
N LEU A 281 16.25 2.77 3.66
CA LEU A 281 16.80 2.45 4.98
C LEU A 281 16.39 3.50 6.02
N ILE A 282 16.48 4.79 5.70
CA ILE A 282 16.08 5.87 6.62
C ILE A 282 14.64 5.68 7.07
N LEU A 283 13.72 5.51 6.12
CA LEU A 283 12.30 5.30 6.43
C LEU A 283 12.06 4.01 7.24
N THR A 284 12.76 2.93 6.88
CA THR A 284 12.60 1.64 7.55
C THR A 284 13.13 1.68 8.98
N VAL A 285 14.35 2.17 9.18
CA VAL A 285 14.98 2.26 10.51
C VAL A 285 14.20 3.24 11.39
N SER A 286 13.83 4.42 10.88
CA SER A 286 13.04 5.38 11.64
C SER A 286 11.72 4.77 12.11
N SER A 287 11.00 4.08 11.23
CA SER A 287 9.73 3.44 11.59
C SER A 287 9.91 2.32 12.64
N TRP A 288 11.02 1.57 12.61
CA TRP A 288 11.33 0.58 13.65
C TRP A 288 11.59 1.21 15.01
N ILE A 289 12.26 2.36 15.06
CA ILE A 289 12.46 3.10 16.31
C ILE A 289 11.11 3.42 16.95
N GLY A 290 10.16 3.94 16.17
CA GLY A 290 8.80 4.21 16.65
C GLY A 290 8.05 2.96 17.08
N PHE A 291 8.10 1.90 16.25
CA PHE A 291 7.44 0.64 16.54
C PHE A 291 7.97 -0.03 17.83
N LEU A 292 9.29 -0.14 17.99
CA LEU A 292 9.92 -0.73 19.18
C LEU A 292 9.70 0.11 20.42
N TYR A 293 9.77 1.44 20.30
CA TYR A 293 9.45 2.33 21.40
C TYR A 293 8.03 2.09 21.91
N ILE A 294 7.04 2.00 21.01
CA ILE A 294 5.66 1.73 21.41
C ILE A 294 5.56 0.34 22.07
N LEU A 295 6.13 -0.69 21.43
CA LEU A 295 6.08 -2.06 21.92
C LEU A 295 6.70 -2.23 23.31
N MET A 296 7.74 -1.47 23.64
CA MET A 296 8.44 -1.54 24.93
C MET A 296 7.77 -0.72 26.04
N ASN A 297 7.03 0.33 25.70
CA ASN A 297 6.50 1.28 26.69
C ASN A 297 4.98 1.24 26.88
N PHE A 298 4.25 0.55 25.99
CA PHE A 298 2.78 0.51 26.04
C PHE A 298 2.27 -0.91 25.84
N GLU A 299 1.11 -1.19 26.45
CA GLU A 299 0.44 -2.50 26.36
C GLU A 299 -0.20 -2.76 24.99
N THR A 300 -0.44 -1.70 24.22
CA THR A 300 -1.15 -1.74 22.94
C THR A 300 -0.43 -0.89 21.90
N LEU A 301 -0.69 -1.17 20.62
CA LEU A 301 -0.27 -0.31 19.50
C LEU A 301 -1.29 0.82 19.22
N TRP A 302 -2.45 0.80 19.87
CA TRP A 302 -3.44 1.89 19.86
C TRP A 302 -2.99 3.06 20.75
N VAL A 303 -1.80 3.60 20.44
CA VAL A 303 -1.21 4.73 21.16
C VAL A 303 -1.34 5.98 20.29
N ASN A 304 -1.03 7.13 20.88
CA ASN A 304 -1.00 8.43 20.22
C ASN A 304 -0.31 8.41 18.84
N GLU A 305 -0.95 9.04 17.85
CA GLU A 305 -0.50 9.17 16.47
C GLU A 305 0.87 9.86 16.33
N VAL A 306 1.31 10.65 17.33
CA VAL A 306 2.57 11.38 17.31
C VAL A 306 3.77 10.48 16.99
N TYR A 307 3.80 9.25 17.52
CA TYR A 307 4.92 8.33 17.24
C TYR A 307 4.97 7.95 15.76
N LEU A 308 3.82 7.62 15.18
CA LEU A 308 3.71 7.23 13.77
C LEU A 308 3.98 8.42 12.85
N LEU A 309 3.48 9.61 13.22
CA LEU A 309 3.76 10.87 12.52
C LEU A 309 5.25 11.21 12.53
N THR A 310 5.90 11.08 13.69
CA THR A 310 7.30 11.49 13.88
C THR A 310 8.28 10.48 13.27
N THR A 311 7.98 9.19 13.37
CA THR A 311 8.93 8.12 12.98
C THR A 311 8.67 7.54 11.60
N THR A 312 7.48 7.77 11.02
CA THR A 312 7.12 7.25 9.69
C THR A 312 6.77 8.38 8.71
N TYR A 313 5.80 9.24 9.03
CA TYR A 313 5.40 10.30 8.10
C TYR A 313 6.45 11.38 7.92
N LEU A 314 7.06 11.86 9.00
CA LEU A 314 8.02 12.95 8.93
C LEU A 314 9.29 12.54 8.14
N PRO A 315 9.86 11.33 8.32
CA PRO A 315 10.90 10.82 7.44
C PRO A 315 10.45 10.68 5.98
N ALA A 316 9.23 10.16 5.72
CA ALA A 316 8.69 10.07 4.36
C ALA A 316 8.52 11.45 3.72
N PHE A 317 8.07 12.44 4.49
CA PHE A 317 7.93 13.85 4.08
C PHE A 317 9.28 14.47 3.74
N PHE A 318 10.29 14.28 4.59
CA PHE A 318 11.64 14.76 4.30
C PHE A 318 12.25 14.08 3.08
N ILE A 319 12.00 12.78 2.87
CA ILE A 319 12.40 12.08 1.65
C ILE A 319 11.72 12.70 0.42
N VAL A 320 10.43 13.04 0.51
CA VAL A 320 9.71 13.74 -0.56
C VAL A 320 10.36 15.08 -0.88
N LEU A 321 10.62 15.93 0.13
CA LEU A 321 11.30 17.22 -0.07
C LEU A 321 12.72 17.05 -0.61
N TRP A 322 13.44 16.03 -0.14
CA TRP A 322 14.75 15.63 -0.65
C TRP A 322 14.69 14.99 -2.04
N GLN A 323 13.54 14.92 -2.69
CA GLN A 323 13.48 14.55 -4.11
C GLN A 323 13.17 15.75 -5.01
N GLU A 324 12.90 16.93 -4.43
CA GLU A 324 12.50 18.11 -5.18
C GLU A 324 13.71 18.94 -5.64
N PRO A 325 13.89 19.17 -6.96
CA PRO A 325 15.00 19.95 -7.48
C PRO A 325 15.03 21.40 -6.96
N ALA A 326 13.84 21.98 -6.75
CA ALA A 326 13.72 23.34 -6.23
C ALA A 326 14.29 23.47 -4.81
N VAL A 327 14.07 22.45 -3.97
CA VAL A 327 14.61 22.40 -2.61
C VAL A 327 16.13 22.29 -2.64
N HIS A 328 16.69 21.43 -3.51
CA HIS A 328 18.14 21.30 -3.66
C HIS A 328 18.80 22.60 -4.11
N LYS A 329 18.22 23.28 -5.11
CA LYS A 329 18.75 24.57 -5.60
C LYS A 329 18.78 25.61 -4.49
N ARG A 330 17.71 25.71 -3.69
CA ARG A 330 17.66 26.63 -2.55
C ARG A 330 18.65 26.26 -1.45
N PHE A 331 18.76 24.98 -1.11
CA PHE A 331 19.70 24.51 -0.10
C PHE A 331 21.15 24.78 -0.51
N HIS A 332 21.48 24.50 -1.77
CA HIS A 332 22.80 24.80 -2.33
C HIS A 332 23.10 26.31 -2.32
N ALA A 333 22.14 27.16 -2.70
CA ALA A 333 22.31 28.62 -2.64
C ALA A 333 22.56 29.12 -1.21
N ILE A 334 21.80 28.62 -0.22
CA ILE A 334 22.00 28.96 1.20
C ILE A 334 23.38 28.50 1.67
N PHE A 335 23.78 27.27 1.33
CA PHE A 335 25.08 26.72 1.69
C PHE A 335 26.23 27.55 1.12
N MET A 336 26.16 27.97 -0.15
CA MET A 336 27.15 28.85 -0.78
C MET A 336 27.21 30.23 -0.12
N ILE A 337 26.07 30.79 0.32
CA ILE A 337 26.03 32.05 1.09
C ILE A 337 26.74 31.90 2.45
N LEU A 338 26.54 30.76 3.13
CA LEU A 338 27.17 30.49 4.43
C LEU A 338 28.68 30.29 4.31
N LEU A 339 29.15 29.55 3.29
CA LEU A 339 30.58 29.39 3.03
C LEU A 339 31.26 30.73 2.67
N ASN A 340 30.67 31.52 1.79
CA ASN A 340 31.20 32.85 1.40
C ASN A 340 31.20 33.87 2.54
N LYS A 341 30.41 33.67 3.60
CA LYS A 341 30.51 34.48 4.82
C LYS A 341 31.72 34.06 5.66
N HIS A 342 32.02 32.77 5.73
CA HIS A 342 33.15 32.26 6.51
C HIS A 342 34.50 32.76 5.97
N ASP A 343 34.66 32.85 4.66
CA ASP A 343 35.89 33.36 4.03
C ASP A 343 36.12 34.85 4.30
N ARG A 344 35.04 35.63 4.45
CA ARG A 344 35.15 37.07 4.78
C ARG A 344 35.59 37.33 6.21
N PHE A 345 35.29 36.44 7.16
CA PHE A 345 35.75 36.57 8.55
C PHE A 345 37.17 36.03 8.77
N ALA A 346 37.68 35.16 7.89
CA ALA A 346 39.04 34.66 7.97
C ALA A 346 40.09 35.71 7.52
N PHE A 347 39.72 36.60 6.58
CA PHE A 347 40.64 37.62 6.06
C PHE A 347 40.83 38.84 6.96
N ASP A 348 39.92 39.07 7.93
CA ASP A 348 39.99 40.24 8.81
C ASP A 348 40.84 39.98 10.08
N ARG A 349 41.20 38.73 10.37
CA ARG A 349 42.03 38.36 11.54
C ARG A 349 43.54 38.37 11.27
N THR A 350 43.98 38.63 10.05
CA THR A 350 45.42 38.71 9.69
C THR A 350 45.93 40.15 9.56
N LYS A 351 45.17 41.13 10.07
CA LYS A 351 45.53 42.55 10.08
C LYS A 351 45.86 43.13 11.46
N GLU A 352 45.93 42.27 12.48
CA GLU A 352 46.60 42.56 13.76
C GLU A 352 47.92 41.79 13.79
#